data_AF-A0A973ZI44-F1
#
_entry.id   AF-A0A973ZI44-F1
#
_cell.length_a   1.000
_cell.length_b   1.000
_cell.length_c   1.000
_cell.angle_alpha   90.00
_cell.angle_beta   90.00
_cell.angle_gamma   90.00
#
_symmetry.space_group_name_H-M   'P 1'
#
loop_
_entity.id
_entity.type
_entity.pdbx_description
1 polymer ?
#
loop_
_entity_poly.entity_id
_entity_poly.type
_entity_poly.pdbx_seq_one_letter_code
_entity_poly.pdbx_strand_id
1 'polypeptide(L)'
;MSESLLEAGAILPGVPRDAALDPMTARAYRHPVLSDRTVVRLVGEAVGPAEDLTMEFLGFAPEGEPARVGHARRQALGFPAWALVHDPANGRHALALVKEMEKLARVAKSKPGNAKEGYDALAARLGAAAPQFLPTFWEQAGRSFLAADNQRTAGSCFTEARRAEQVHGLVVDEDRVRDVHLEFAFAGALTATMLGEYARGVVDRRPAPEAYELVKTLSLRRVAGGLAPHAAMAADLAKLAKAAGLDPEQQADEVVARLLTYPAMGRAHPTVWKAYRRSLVRLGRRDAAMRARLLELIPEPPGYGTDMTGQWLELLEASGAADDLVAAREGGPGAGTVDAKRWLERFLAGRRSGRGSSGRRDARLLSLVERMVPGLAGRPVELAPGPWNVELDLLDVCLAGGVPVTVGDARGAAGFDVASWAGDDGDGRRELTAVA
;
A
#
# COMPACT_ATOMS: atom_id res chain seq x y z
N MET A 1 8.26 -3.88 18.95
CA MET A 1 7.25 -3.51 19.98
C MET A 1 7.13 -1.99 20.11
N SER A 2 8.21 -1.23 20.30
CA SER A 2 8.13 0.24 20.39
C SER A 2 7.61 0.92 19.12
N GLU A 3 8.03 0.44 17.94
CA GLU A 3 7.57 1.01 16.65
C GLU A 3 6.08 0.76 16.39
N SER A 4 5.59 -0.45 16.63
CA SER A 4 4.17 -0.79 16.53
C SER A 4 3.30 -0.01 17.53
N LEU A 5 3.84 0.34 18.71
CA LEU A 5 3.14 1.18 19.68
C LEU A 5 3.06 2.64 19.22
N LEU A 6 4.15 3.18 18.64
CA LEU A 6 4.15 4.51 18.04
C LEU A 6 3.19 4.60 16.85
N GLU A 7 3.07 3.54 16.05
CA GLU A 7 2.07 3.44 14.98
C GLU A 7 0.64 3.44 15.50
N ALA A 8 0.41 2.82 16.66
CA ALA A 8 -0.89 2.85 17.35
C ALA A 8 -1.16 4.18 18.09
N GLY A 9 -0.28 5.17 17.97
CA GLY A 9 -0.45 6.49 18.60
C GLY A 9 0.01 6.59 20.05
N ALA A 10 0.80 5.64 20.55
CA ALA A 10 1.35 5.69 21.90
C ALA A 10 2.38 6.83 22.06
N ILE A 11 2.46 7.38 23.27
CA ILE A 11 3.54 8.27 23.70
C ILE A 11 4.55 7.42 24.48
N LEU A 12 5.77 7.34 23.98
CA LEU A 12 6.84 6.55 24.61
C LEU A 12 7.77 7.43 25.45
N PRO A 13 8.32 6.91 26.57
CA PRO A 13 9.21 7.67 27.42
C PRO A 13 10.58 7.92 26.77
N GLY A 14 11.25 9.00 27.19
CA GLY A 14 12.59 9.36 26.73
C GLY A 14 12.62 10.36 25.58
N VAL A 15 13.82 10.65 25.08
CA VAL A 15 14.08 11.65 24.03
C VAL A 15 13.88 11.01 22.64
N PRO A 16 13.22 11.68 21.68
CA PRO A 16 13.09 11.17 20.32
C PRO A 16 14.46 10.97 19.68
N ARG A 17 14.65 9.82 19.03
CA ARG A 17 15.92 9.43 18.36
C ARG A 17 15.89 9.59 16.84
N ASP A 18 14.76 10.02 16.30
CA ASP A 18 14.49 10.16 14.87
C ASP A 18 13.76 11.50 14.64
N ALA A 19 14.05 12.15 13.51
CA ALA A 19 13.37 13.35 13.04
C ALA A 19 11.88 13.12 12.72
N ALA A 20 11.45 11.87 12.51
CA ALA A 20 10.05 11.49 12.36
C ALA A 20 9.26 11.47 13.70
N LEU A 21 9.96 11.64 14.83
CA LEU A 21 9.37 11.66 16.18
C LEU A 21 9.40 13.10 16.73
N ASP A 22 8.34 13.47 17.43
CA ASP A 22 8.25 14.77 18.10
C ASP A 22 8.22 14.56 19.63
N PRO A 23 8.96 15.37 20.43
CA PRO A 23 8.74 15.39 21.86
C PRO A 23 7.28 15.76 22.14
N MET A 24 6.65 15.05 23.06
CA MET A 24 5.27 15.30 23.47
C MET A 24 5.24 16.12 24.75
N THR A 25 4.37 17.12 24.78
CA THR A 25 4.14 18.00 25.94
C THR A 25 2.73 17.80 26.48
N ALA A 26 2.60 17.76 27.80
CA ALA A 26 1.33 17.93 28.49
C ALA A 26 1.12 19.43 28.75
N ARG A 27 0.03 19.96 28.21
CA ARG A 27 -0.36 21.36 28.31
C ARG A 27 -1.66 21.44 29.10
N ALA A 28 -1.62 22.14 30.22
CA ALA A 28 -2.74 22.27 31.14
C ALA A 28 -3.46 23.60 30.93
N TYR A 29 -4.80 23.56 30.99
CA TYR A 29 -5.66 24.71 30.73
C TYR A 29 -6.81 24.78 31.73
N ARG A 30 -7.18 26.00 32.13
CA ARG A 30 -8.39 26.29 32.92
C ARG A 30 -9.42 27.04 32.09
N HIS A 31 -10.69 26.83 32.38
CA HIS A 31 -11.79 27.60 31.78
C HIS A 31 -12.76 28.05 32.88
N PRO A 32 -13.25 29.29 32.86
CA PRO A 32 -14.13 29.82 33.91
C PRO A 32 -15.38 28.95 34.20
N VAL A 33 -15.95 28.32 33.17
CA VAL A 33 -17.12 27.43 33.32
C VAL A 33 -16.80 26.00 33.78
N LEU A 34 -15.53 25.62 33.88
CA LEU A 34 -15.09 24.28 34.31
C LEU A 34 -14.67 24.21 35.78
N SER A 35 -14.86 25.30 36.53
CA SER A 35 -14.53 25.43 37.96
C SER A 35 -13.09 25.01 38.28
N ASP A 36 -12.92 24.00 39.14
CA ASP A 36 -11.65 23.46 39.64
C ASP A 36 -11.01 22.41 38.71
N ARG A 37 -11.61 22.14 37.55
CA ARG A 37 -11.12 21.11 36.63
C ARG A 37 -10.13 21.69 35.62
N THR A 38 -8.95 21.08 35.57
CA THR A 38 -7.93 21.34 34.56
C THR A 38 -8.14 20.41 33.35
N VAL A 39 -8.12 20.98 32.16
CA VAL A 39 -8.07 20.22 30.89
C VAL A 39 -6.62 20.06 30.50
N VAL A 40 -6.17 18.82 30.30
CA VAL A 40 -4.81 18.52 29.84
C VAL A 40 -4.87 18.00 28.41
N ARG A 41 -4.09 18.62 27.51
CA ARG A 41 -3.88 18.14 26.14
C ARG A 41 -2.47 17.66 25.95
N LEU A 42 -2.31 16.50 25.31
CA LEU A 42 -1.01 15.93 24.95
C LEU A 42 -0.71 16.29 23.50
N VAL A 43 0.29 17.13 23.30
CA VAL A 43 0.54 17.77 22.01
C VAL A 43 2.04 17.80 21.73
N GLY A 44 2.42 17.55 20.47
CA GLY A 44 3.80 17.65 20.01
C GLY A 44 4.36 19.03 20.31
N GLU A 45 5.60 19.11 20.78
CA GLU A 45 6.25 20.34 21.21
C GLU A 45 6.26 21.38 20.07
N ALA A 46 6.49 20.94 18.84
CA ALA A 46 6.53 21.81 17.66
C ALA A 46 5.18 22.45 17.31
N VAL A 47 4.06 21.79 17.65
CA VAL A 47 2.70 22.26 17.33
C VAL A 47 1.99 22.88 18.53
N GLY A 48 2.61 22.79 19.71
CA GLY A 48 2.07 23.26 20.97
C GLY A 48 1.70 24.75 21.03
N PRO A 49 2.51 25.70 20.51
CA PRO A 49 2.11 27.11 20.50
C PRO A 49 0.80 27.39 19.75
N ALA A 50 0.53 26.65 18.67
CA ALA A 50 -0.71 26.78 17.93
C ALA A 50 -1.91 26.17 18.67
N GLU A 51 -1.67 25.13 19.47
CA GLU A 51 -2.66 24.59 20.40
C GLU A 51 -3.02 25.63 21.47
N ASP A 52 -2.03 26.29 22.07
CA ASP A 52 -2.26 27.31 23.11
C ASP A 52 -3.18 28.42 22.59
N LEU A 53 -2.88 28.95 21.39
CA LEU A 53 -3.68 29.98 20.72
C LEU A 53 -5.11 29.50 20.42
N THR A 54 -5.27 28.21 20.07
CA THR A 54 -6.60 27.62 19.85
C THR A 54 -7.38 27.55 21.16
N MET A 55 -6.74 27.12 22.25
CA MET A 55 -7.36 27.02 23.57
C MET A 55 -7.71 28.41 24.12
N GLU A 56 -6.84 29.40 23.94
CA GLU A 56 -7.10 30.80 24.29
C GLU A 56 -8.32 31.35 23.57
N PHE A 57 -8.44 31.11 22.26
CA PHE A 57 -9.61 31.51 21.48
C PHE A 57 -10.91 30.86 21.97
N LEU A 58 -10.82 29.63 22.48
CA LEU A 58 -11.95 28.92 23.09
C LEU A 58 -12.25 29.37 24.54
N GLY A 59 -11.54 30.39 25.05
CA GLY A 59 -11.75 30.96 26.38
C GLY A 59 -10.98 30.26 27.50
N PHE A 60 -10.04 29.38 27.16
CA PHE A 60 -9.17 28.73 28.14
C PHE A 60 -7.93 29.57 28.43
N ALA A 61 -7.45 29.53 29.67
CA ALA A 61 -6.16 30.11 30.06
C ALA A 61 -5.15 28.98 30.37
N PRO A 62 -3.88 29.09 29.92
CA PRO A 62 -2.86 28.11 30.27
C PRO A 62 -2.60 28.09 31.78
N GLU A 63 -2.31 26.91 32.31
CA GLU A 63 -1.98 26.66 33.71
C GLU A 63 -0.57 26.07 33.82
N GLY A 64 0.40 26.94 34.07
CA GLY A 64 1.81 26.54 34.19
C GLY A 64 2.50 26.30 32.84
N GLU A 65 3.76 25.89 32.92
CA GLU A 65 4.59 25.62 31.73
C GLU A 65 4.31 24.21 31.16
N PRO A 66 4.35 24.03 29.83
CA PRO A 66 4.21 22.72 29.19
C PRO A 66 5.25 21.71 29.72
N ALA A 67 4.78 20.56 30.21
CA ALA A 67 5.66 19.52 30.74
C ALA A 67 5.94 18.44 29.69
N ARG A 68 7.21 18.11 29.42
CA ARG A 68 7.54 17.03 28.47
C ARG A 68 7.17 15.66 29.09
N VAL A 69 6.38 14.87 28.36
CA VAL A 69 5.86 13.56 28.81
C VAL A 69 6.40 12.36 28.03
N GLY A 70 7.16 12.60 26.96
CA GLY A 70 7.74 11.55 26.14
C GLY A 70 7.94 11.99 24.70
N HIS A 71 7.80 11.06 23.76
CA HIS A 71 7.79 11.33 22.32
C HIS A 71 6.76 10.45 21.61
N ALA A 72 6.24 10.93 20.49
CA ALA A 72 5.33 10.19 19.61
C ALA A 72 5.71 10.45 18.15
N ARG A 73 5.01 9.81 17.19
CA ARG A 73 5.14 10.18 15.79
C ARG A 73 4.75 11.64 15.60
N ARG A 74 5.58 12.40 14.88
CA ARG A 74 5.27 13.77 14.49
C ARG A 74 3.97 13.77 13.69
N GLN A 75 2.98 14.51 14.16
CA GLN A 75 1.74 14.73 13.42
C GLN A 75 1.90 15.98 12.55
N ALA A 76 1.46 15.89 11.30
CA ALA A 76 1.38 17.05 10.43
C ALA A 76 0.37 18.05 11.04
N LEU A 77 0.73 19.34 11.05
CA LEU A 77 -0.15 20.41 11.49
C LEU A 77 -1.45 20.42 10.69
N GLY A 78 -2.56 20.20 11.37
CA GLY A 78 -3.89 20.33 10.82
C GLY A 78 -4.42 21.76 10.85
N PHE A 79 -5.51 22.03 10.14
CA PHE A 79 -6.31 23.23 10.37
C PHE A 79 -7.02 23.15 11.74
N PRO A 80 -7.07 24.21 12.57
CA PRO A 80 -6.57 25.56 12.30
C PRO A 80 -5.09 25.77 12.67
N ALA A 81 -4.45 24.84 13.38
CA ALA A 81 -3.10 25.00 13.91
C ALA A 81 -2.07 25.37 12.82
N TRP A 82 -2.18 24.80 11.63
CA TRP A 82 -1.34 25.17 10.48
C TRP A 82 -1.42 26.66 10.16
N ALA A 83 -2.64 27.23 10.13
CA ALA A 83 -2.87 28.65 9.85
C ALA A 83 -2.23 29.55 10.92
N LEU A 84 -2.34 29.15 12.19
CA LEU A 84 -1.77 29.90 13.31
C LEU A 84 -0.24 29.93 13.29
N VAL A 85 0.41 28.88 12.75
CA VAL A 85 1.87 28.84 12.62
C VAL A 85 2.35 29.58 11.37
N HIS A 86 1.69 29.37 10.22
CA HIS A 86 2.21 29.81 8.92
C HIS A 86 1.72 31.19 8.49
N ASP A 87 0.56 31.64 9.01
CA ASP A 87 0.03 32.97 8.75
C ASP A 87 -0.78 33.49 9.97
N PRO A 88 -0.09 33.82 11.08
CA PRO A 88 -0.74 34.28 12.30
C PRO A 88 -1.62 35.52 12.10
N ALA A 89 -1.25 36.40 11.17
CA ALA A 89 -1.98 37.64 10.88
C ALA A 89 -3.42 37.37 10.41
N ASN A 90 -3.62 36.28 9.66
CA ASN A 90 -4.94 35.85 9.21
C ASN A 90 -5.56 34.74 10.09
N GLY A 91 -4.85 34.25 11.12
CA GLY A 91 -5.24 33.13 11.96
C GLY A 91 -6.64 33.24 12.59
N ARG A 92 -7.12 34.45 12.88
CA ARG A 92 -8.50 34.70 13.34
C ARG A 92 -9.57 34.14 12.41
N HIS A 93 -9.32 34.14 11.11
CA HIS A 93 -10.25 33.61 10.10
C HIS A 93 -10.34 32.08 10.20
N ALA A 94 -9.25 31.40 10.59
CA ALA A 94 -9.25 29.97 10.82
C ALA A 94 -9.97 29.61 12.14
N LEU A 95 -9.64 30.32 13.23
CA LEU A 95 -10.23 30.13 14.55
C LEU A 95 -11.75 30.32 14.56
N ALA A 96 -12.25 31.30 13.80
CA ALA A 96 -13.68 31.58 13.68
C ALA A 96 -14.52 30.40 13.17
N LEU A 97 -13.91 29.40 12.51
CA LEU A 97 -14.63 28.26 11.93
C LEU A 97 -14.63 27.01 12.82
N VAL A 98 -13.76 26.95 13.85
CA VAL A 98 -13.50 25.73 14.65
C VAL A 98 -14.79 25.14 15.23
N LYS A 99 -15.60 25.97 15.88
CA LYS A 99 -16.85 25.54 16.51
C LYS A 99 -17.85 24.95 15.51
N GLU A 100 -17.96 25.55 14.33
CA GLU A 100 -18.86 25.08 13.27
C GLU A 100 -18.32 23.77 12.66
N MET A 101 -17.02 23.67 12.42
CA MET A 101 -16.38 22.43 11.94
C MET A 101 -16.58 21.26 12.91
N GLU A 102 -16.37 21.47 14.22
CA GLU A 102 -16.63 20.43 15.23
C GLU A 102 -18.08 19.94 15.21
N LYS A 103 -19.04 20.85 15.04
CA LYS A 103 -20.45 20.50 14.92
C LYS A 103 -20.71 19.63 13.68
N LEU A 104 -20.10 19.98 12.55
CA LEU A 104 -20.21 19.23 11.29
C LEU A 104 -19.56 17.84 11.41
N ALA A 105 -18.39 17.75 12.04
CA ALA A 105 -17.71 16.50 12.29
C ALA A 105 -18.58 15.52 13.11
N ARG A 106 -19.27 16.01 14.16
CA ARG A 106 -20.17 15.18 14.99
C ARG A 106 -21.33 14.56 14.22
N VAL A 107 -21.80 15.22 13.15
CA VAL A 107 -22.91 14.74 12.33
C VAL A 107 -22.46 14.09 11.02
N ALA A 108 -21.16 14.03 10.74
CA ALA A 108 -20.63 13.49 9.49
C ALA A 108 -21.01 12.01 9.27
N LYS A 109 -21.14 11.21 10.33
CA LYS A 109 -21.54 9.80 10.24
C LYS A 109 -23.04 9.64 10.00
N SER A 110 -23.88 10.38 10.72
CA SER A 110 -25.35 10.23 10.66
C SER A 110 -26.01 11.02 9.54
N LYS A 111 -25.43 12.16 9.16
CA LYS A 111 -25.93 13.08 8.13
C LYS A 111 -24.78 13.58 7.23
N PRO A 112 -24.12 12.68 6.47
CA PRO A 112 -22.93 13.02 5.69
C PRO A 112 -23.19 14.09 4.62
N GLY A 113 -24.37 14.11 4.00
CA GLY A 113 -24.76 15.15 3.03
C GLY A 113 -24.80 16.54 3.66
N ASN A 114 -25.59 16.71 4.74
CA ASN A 114 -25.68 17.98 5.47
C ASN A 114 -24.33 18.43 6.03
N ALA A 115 -23.51 17.48 6.50
CA ALA A 115 -22.16 17.79 6.96
C ALA A 115 -21.30 18.35 5.82
N LYS A 116 -21.35 17.73 4.63
CA LYS A 116 -20.59 18.17 3.46
C LYS A 116 -21.05 19.54 2.96
N GLU A 117 -22.36 19.77 2.86
CA GLU A 117 -22.93 21.08 2.51
C GLU A 117 -22.51 22.17 3.50
N GLY A 118 -22.49 21.84 4.80
CA GLY A 118 -21.97 22.75 5.82
C GLY A 118 -20.49 23.07 5.60
N TYR A 119 -19.66 22.08 5.28
CA TYR A 119 -18.24 22.31 4.96
C TYR A 119 -18.07 23.16 3.70
N ASP A 120 -18.91 22.97 2.67
CA ASP A 120 -18.92 23.81 1.47
C ASP A 120 -19.24 25.28 1.80
N ALA A 121 -20.23 25.52 2.68
CA ALA A 121 -20.57 26.87 3.12
C ALA A 121 -19.45 27.53 3.95
N LEU A 122 -18.79 26.77 4.83
CA LEU A 122 -17.63 27.26 5.57
C LEU A 122 -16.44 27.54 4.64
N ALA A 123 -16.20 26.70 3.64
CA ALA A 123 -15.17 26.91 2.63
C ALA A 123 -15.43 28.17 1.80
N ALA A 124 -16.67 28.44 1.40
CA ALA A 124 -17.00 29.67 0.66
C ALA A 124 -16.68 30.93 1.49
N ARG A 125 -17.05 30.93 2.78
CA ARG A 125 -16.71 32.03 3.72
C ARG A 125 -15.19 32.16 3.90
N LEU A 126 -14.48 31.05 4.08
CA LEU A 126 -13.03 31.04 4.24
C LEU A 126 -12.32 31.52 2.98
N GLY A 127 -12.75 31.08 1.80
CA GLY A 127 -12.17 31.45 0.52
C GLY A 127 -12.26 32.94 0.21
N ALA A 128 -13.32 33.61 0.68
CA ALA A 128 -13.44 35.06 0.55
C ALA A 128 -12.50 35.85 1.48
N ALA A 129 -12.10 35.27 2.60
CA ALA A 129 -11.33 35.96 3.65
C ALA A 129 -9.84 35.59 3.68
N ALA A 130 -9.54 34.30 3.53
CA ALA A 130 -8.20 33.72 3.63
C ALA A 130 -8.11 32.43 2.78
N PRO A 131 -8.11 32.56 1.42
CA PRO A 131 -8.09 31.40 0.51
C PRO A 131 -6.87 30.50 0.68
N GLN A 132 -5.75 31.02 1.18
CA GLN A 132 -4.54 30.26 1.49
C GLN A 132 -4.76 29.15 2.55
N PHE A 133 -5.84 29.23 3.34
CA PHE A 133 -6.17 28.20 4.33
C PHE A 133 -7.07 27.08 3.79
N LEU A 134 -7.69 27.27 2.61
CA LEU A 134 -8.61 26.30 2.02
C LEU A 134 -8.02 24.88 1.87
N PRO A 135 -6.74 24.69 1.45
CA PRO A 135 -6.21 23.34 1.32
C PRO A 135 -6.20 22.60 2.66
N THR A 136 -5.65 23.22 3.71
CA THR A 136 -5.58 22.60 5.04
C THR A 136 -6.97 22.43 5.69
N PHE A 137 -7.90 23.36 5.43
CA PHE A 137 -9.29 23.26 5.85
C PHE A 137 -9.97 22.02 5.23
N TRP A 138 -9.84 21.85 3.91
CA TRP A 138 -10.46 20.73 3.20
C TRP A 138 -9.87 19.39 3.61
N GLU A 139 -8.56 19.34 3.87
CA GLU A 139 -7.92 18.14 4.40
C GLU A 139 -8.45 17.78 5.81
N GLN A 140 -8.73 18.77 6.67
CA GLN A 140 -9.37 18.50 7.96
C GLN A 140 -10.84 18.08 7.86
N ALA A 141 -11.59 18.67 6.93
CA ALA A 141 -12.92 18.19 6.61
C ALA A 141 -12.86 16.72 6.14
N GLY A 142 -11.90 16.39 5.28
CA GLY A 142 -11.65 15.02 4.82
C GLY A 142 -11.35 14.05 5.96
N ARG A 143 -10.48 14.43 6.91
CA ARG A 143 -10.19 13.64 8.12
C ARG A 143 -11.43 13.39 8.97
N SER A 144 -12.34 14.37 9.07
CA SER A 144 -13.63 14.18 9.75
C SER A 144 -14.50 13.11 9.07
N PHE A 145 -14.49 13.03 7.74
CA PHE A 145 -15.19 11.98 7.01
C PHE A 145 -14.49 10.62 7.08
N LEU A 146 -13.15 10.58 7.16
CA LEU A 146 -12.42 9.34 7.44
C LEU A 146 -12.80 8.77 8.81
N ALA A 147 -12.84 9.61 9.85
CA ALA A 147 -13.28 9.21 11.19
C ALA A 147 -14.76 8.76 11.24
N ALA A 148 -15.55 9.14 10.23
CA ALA A 148 -16.93 8.72 10.06
C ALA A 148 -17.10 7.50 9.12
N ASP A 149 -16.02 6.82 8.74
CA ASP A 149 -15.99 5.69 7.81
C ASP A 149 -16.56 6.02 6.42
N ASN A 150 -16.38 7.26 5.95
CA ASN A 150 -16.87 7.73 4.66
C ASN A 150 -15.73 8.14 3.73
N GLN A 151 -15.04 7.13 3.18
CA GLN A 151 -13.88 7.29 2.30
C GLN A 151 -14.23 8.05 1.02
N ARG A 152 -15.46 7.89 0.50
CA ARG A 152 -15.91 8.59 -0.71
C ARG A 152 -15.92 10.11 -0.50
N THR A 153 -16.57 10.58 0.57
CA THR A 153 -16.62 12.01 0.85
C THR A 153 -15.26 12.55 1.28
N ALA A 154 -14.47 11.77 2.02
CA ALA A 154 -13.09 12.13 2.34
C ALA A 154 -12.24 12.35 1.08
N GLY A 155 -12.36 11.47 0.09
CA GLY A 155 -11.71 11.61 -1.21
C GLY A 155 -12.16 12.89 -1.94
N SER A 156 -13.46 13.21 -1.90
CA SER A 156 -13.97 14.48 -2.46
C SER A 156 -13.34 15.70 -1.77
N CYS A 157 -13.23 15.71 -0.45
CA CYS A 157 -12.55 16.79 0.28
C CYS A 157 -11.08 16.91 -0.10
N PHE A 158 -10.37 15.79 -0.30
CA PHE A 158 -8.99 15.83 -0.81
C PHE A 158 -8.91 16.50 -2.20
N THR A 159 -9.84 16.18 -3.11
CA THR A 159 -9.92 16.84 -4.42
C THR A 159 -10.19 18.33 -4.29
N GLU A 160 -11.08 18.77 -3.38
CA GLU A 160 -11.33 20.19 -3.15
C GLU A 160 -10.10 20.92 -2.58
N ALA A 161 -9.30 20.26 -1.74
CA ALA A 161 -8.03 20.82 -1.26
C ALA A 161 -7.07 21.11 -2.42
N ARG A 162 -6.89 20.15 -3.33
CA ARG A 162 -6.04 20.30 -4.52
C ARG A 162 -6.62 21.32 -5.51
N ARG A 163 -7.94 21.38 -5.65
CA ARG A 163 -8.62 22.39 -6.49
C ARG A 163 -8.41 23.80 -5.93
N ALA A 164 -8.47 23.99 -4.62
CA ALA A 164 -8.22 25.29 -4.00
C ALA A 164 -6.79 25.80 -4.29
N GLU A 165 -5.79 24.92 -4.23
CA GLU A 165 -4.41 25.26 -4.61
C GLU A 165 -4.34 25.77 -6.07
N GLN A 166 -5.01 25.09 -6.99
CA GLN A 166 -5.03 25.47 -8.41
C GLN A 166 -5.81 26.78 -8.66
N VAL A 167 -7.03 26.88 -8.16
CA VAL A 167 -7.93 28.02 -8.40
C VAL A 167 -7.37 29.32 -7.85
N HIS A 168 -6.68 29.26 -6.71
CA HIS A 168 -6.10 30.44 -6.07
C HIS A 168 -4.60 30.61 -6.33
N GLY A 169 -3.99 29.79 -7.18
CA GLY A 169 -2.56 29.88 -7.51
C GLY A 169 -1.64 29.80 -6.28
N LEU A 170 -2.00 28.96 -5.31
CA LEU A 170 -1.28 28.87 -4.04
C LEU A 170 0.05 28.15 -4.22
N VAL A 171 1.05 28.54 -3.44
CA VAL A 171 2.33 27.83 -3.37
C VAL A 171 2.10 26.46 -2.75
N VAL A 172 2.49 25.40 -3.47
CA VAL A 172 2.31 24.02 -3.04
C VAL A 172 3.61 23.49 -2.42
N ASP A 173 3.54 23.14 -1.15
CA ASP A 173 4.54 22.31 -0.47
C ASP A 173 4.31 20.84 -0.86
N GLU A 174 5.17 20.31 -1.73
CA GLU A 174 5.05 18.96 -2.29
C GLU A 174 5.34 17.87 -1.24
N ASP A 175 6.17 18.15 -0.23
CA ASP A 175 6.44 17.20 0.85
C ASP A 175 5.18 17.03 1.72
N ARG A 176 4.55 18.15 2.08
CA ARG A 176 3.28 18.14 2.83
C ARG A 176 2.16 17.48 2.02
N VAL A 177 2.04 17.80 0.74
CA VAL A 177 1.02 17.19 -0.13
C VAL A 177 1.25 15.69 -0.27
N ARG A 178 2.48 15.22 -0.42
CA ARG A 178 2.80 13.79 -0.43
C ARG A 178 2.36 13.11 0.86
N ASP A 179 2.63 13.70 2.01
CA ASP A 179 2.30 13.08 3.30
C ASP A 179 0.78 12.98 3.51
N VAL A 180 0.03 14.04 3.17
CA VAL A 180 -1.44 14.02 3.16
C VAL A 180 -1.98 13.04 2.12
N HIS A 181 -1.34 12.95 0.96
CA HIS A 181 -1.72 11.99 -0.06
C HIS A 181 -1.57 10.56 0.44
N LEU A 182 -0.46 10.23 1.12
CA LEU A 182 -0.24 8.91 1.70
C LEU A 182 -1.26 8.61 2.81
N GLU A 183 -1.55 9.58 3.69
CA GLU A 183 -2.59 9.48 4.72
C GLU A 183 -3.94 9.05 4.12
N PHE A 184 -4.43 9.79 3.12
CA PHE A 184 -5.73 9.52 2.49
C PHE A 184 -5.70 8.24 1.65
N ALA A 185 -4.55 7.90 1.05
CA ALA A 185 -4.38 6.67 0.30
C ALA A 185 -4.51 5.44 1.20
N PHE A 186 -3.81 5.43 2.33
CA PHE A 186 -3.85 4.30 3.28
C PHE A 186 -5.20 4.20 3.99
N ALA A 187 -5.93 5.31 4.14
CA ALA A 187 -7.31 5.31 4.59
C ALA A 187 -8.33 4.86 3.52
N GLY A 188 -7.89 4.50 2.31
CA GLY A 188 -8.75 4.01 1.23
C GLY A 188 -9.58 5.08 0.52
N ALA A 189 -9.27 6.37 0.72
CA ALA A 189 -10.03 7.49 0.14
C ALA A 189 -9.57 7.90 -1.27
N LEU A 190 -8.36 7.49 -1.70
CA LEU A 190 -7.81 7.89 -3.00
C LEU A 190 -7.95 6.79 -4.06
N THR A 191 -8.54 7.17 -5.19
CA THR A 191 -8.70 6.30 -6.37
C THR A 191 -7.47 6.36 -7.29
N ALA A 192 -7.35 5.42 -8.23
CA ALA A 192 -6.31 5.46 -9.25
C ALA A 192 -6.38 6.72 -10.14
N THR A 193 -7.58 7.27 -10.38
CA THR A 193 -7.77 8.51 -11.13
C THR A 193 -7.16 9.71 -10.40
N MET A 194 -7.40 9.82 -9.10
CA MET A 194 -6.82 10.88 -8.25
C MET A 194 -5.28 10.82 -8.24
N LEU A 195 -4.69 9.63 -8.38
CA LEU A 195 -3.23 9.50 -8.55
C LEU A 195 -2.74 10.10 -9.86
N GLY A 196 -3.43 9.78 -10.96
CA GLY A 196 -3.11 10.34 -12.27
C GLY A 196 -3.29 11.86 -12.29
N GLU A 197 -4.26 12.41 -11.55
CA GLU A 197 -4.45 13.85 -11.38
C GLU A 197 -3.29 14.50 -10.63
N TYR A 198 -2.81 13.88 -9.55
CA TYR A 198 -1.61 14.35 -8.86
C TYR A 198 -0.40 14.38 -9.81
N ALA A 199 -0.14 13.29 -10.53
CA ALA A 199 1.01 13.21 -11.45
C ALA A 199 0.95 14.30 -12.53
N ARG A 200 -0.23 14.56 -13.10
CA ARG A 200 -0.44 15.65 -14.06
C ARG A 200 -0.21 17.03 -13.42
N GLY A 201 -0.79 17.27 -12.25
CA GLY A 201 -0.65 18.56 -11.58
C GLY A 201 0.79 18.89 -11.18
N VAL A 202 1.60 17.90 -10.82
CA VAL A 202 3.03 18.12 -10.51
C VAL A 202 3.79 18.56 -11.76
N VAL A 203 3.51 17.97 -12.93
CA VAL A 203 4.15 18.37 -14.21
C VAL A 203 3.88 19.83 -14.54
N ASP A 204 2.68 20.33 -14.25
CA ASP A 204 2.30 21.72 -14.53
C ASP A 204 3.04 22.73 -13.61
N ARG A 205 3.50 22.29 -12.42
CA ARG A 205 4.09 23.17 -11.40
C ARG A 205 5.59 23.03 -11.24
N ARG A 206 6.17 21.90 -11.64
CA ARG A 206 7.57 21.55 -11.34
C ARG A 206 8.36 21.22 -12.61
N PRO A 207 9.68 21.51 -12.63
CA PRO A 207 10.57 21.05 -13.71
C PRO A 207 10.49 19.53 -13.88
N ALA A 208 10.64 19.05 -15.11
CA ALA A 208 10.43 17.64 -15.43
C ALA A 208 11.25 16.64 -14.59
N PRO A 209 12.55 16.88 -14.27
CA PRO A 209 13.31 16.00 -13.38
C PRO A 209 12.73 15.94 -11.94
N GLU A 210 12.32 17.08 -11.39
CA GLU A 210 11.70 17.15 -10.06
C GLU A 210 10.33 16.45 -10.06
N ALA A 211 9.53 16.66 -11.10
CA ALA A 211 8.23 16.01 -11.26
C ALA A 211 8.34 14.49 -11.31
N TYR A 212 9.34 13.97 -12.05
CA TYR A 212 9.63 12.54 -12.10
C TYR A 212 9.92 11.98 -10.70
N GLU A 213 10.84 12.61 -9.95
CA GLU A 213 11.24 12.14 -8.61
C GLU A 213 10.10 12.21 -7.59
N LEU A 214 9.27 13.26 -7.64
CA LEU A 214 8.09 13.40 -6.76
C LEU A 214 7.08 12.27 -7.00
N VAL A 215 6.76 11.96 -8.26
CA VAL A 215 5.82 10.90 -8.62
C VAL A 215 6.41 9.51 -8.35
N LYS A 216 7.69 9.28 -8.68
CA LYS A 216 8.43 8.04 -8.34
C LYS A 216 8.40 7.79 -6.85
N THR A 217 8.74 8.79 -6.05
CA THR A 217 8.79 8.71 -4.58
C THR A 217 7.41 8.42 -3.99
N LEU A 218 6.38 9.13 -4.42
CA LEU A 218 5.02 8.88 -3.95
C LEU A 218 4.57 7.46 -4.26
N SER A 219 4.74 7.01 -5.51
CA SER A 219 4.33 5.67 -5.94
C SER A 219 5.07 4.57 -5.18
N LEU A 220 6.38 4.70 -4.97
CA LEU A 220 7.15 3.75 -4.18
C LEU A 220 6.73 3.72 -2.71
N ARG A 221 6.47 4.89 -2.09
CA ARG A 221 6.01 4.95 -0.68
C ARG A 221 4.62 4.35 -0.50
N ARG A 222 3.72 4.54 -1.46
CA ARG A 222 2.39 3.87 -1.46
C ARG A 222 2.55 2.35 -1.44
N VAL A 223 3.45 1.82 -2.27
CA VAL A 223 3.67 0.37 -2.35
C VAL A 223 4.38 -0.16 -1.10
N ALA A 224 5.37 0.57 -0.59
CA ALA A 224 6.02 0.25 0.67
C ALA A 224 5.04 0.19 1.84
N GLY A 225 4.06 1.11 1.88
CA GLY A 225 2.99 1.13 2.90
C GLY A 225 1.84 0.15 2.64
N GLY A 226 1.98 -0.79 1.71
CA GLY A 226 1.03 -1.90 1.56
C GLY A 226 -0.05 -1.71 0.48
N LEU A 227 -0.01 -0.68 -0.35
CA LEU A 227 -0.92 -0.55 -1.50
C LEU A 227 -0.31 -1.19 -2.75
N ALA A 228 -1.08 -1.96 -3.50
CA ALA A 228 -0.57 -2.51 -4.76
C ALA A 228 -0.24 -1.38 -5.76
N PRO A 229 0.77 -1.56 -6.64
CA PRO A 229 1.00 -0.63 -7.74
C PRO A 229 -0.26 -0.47 -8.61
N HIS A 230 -0.63 0.76 -8.93
CA HIS A 230 -1.78 1.01 -9.81
C HIS A 230 -1.41 0.71 -11.27
N ALA A 231 -2.40 0.32 -12.07
CA ALA A 231 -2.19 -0.21 -13.43
C ALA A 231 -1.45 0.76 -14.39
N ALA A 232 -1.61 2.06 -14.21
CA ALA A 232 -1.00 3.09 -15.06
C ALA A 232 0.43 3.49 -14.63
N MET A 233 0.89 3.06 -13.44
CA MET A 233 2.13 3.54 -12.82
C MET A 233 3.35 3.46 -13.75
N ALA A 234 3.55 2.32 -14.40
CA ALA A 234 4.70 2.10 -15.28
C ALA A 234 4.68 3.04 -16.49
N ALA A 235 3.49 3.24 -17.09
CA ALA A 235 3.33 4.10 -18.25
C ALA A 235 3.51 5.59 -17.87
N ASP A 236 2.98 6.00 -16.72
CA ASP A 236 3.11 7.37 -16.23
C ASP A 236 4.57 7.70 -15.90
N LEU A 237 5.27 6.81 -15.19
CA LEU A 237 6.70 6.99 -14.88
C LEU A 237 7.58 6.98 -16.13
N ALA A 238 7.28 6.14 -17.13
CA ALA A 238 8.03 6.14 -18.39
C ALA A 238 7.87 7.46 -19.17
N LYS A 239 6.65 8.04 -19.18
CA LYS A 239 6.39 9.35 -19.80
C LYS A 239 7.12 10.47 -19.07
N LEU A 240 7.09 10.46 -17.73
CA LEU A 240 7.79 11.45 -16.90
C LEU A 240 9.32 11.34 -17.04
N ALA A 241 9.87 10.12 -17.05
CA ALA A 241 11.30 9.89 -17.27
C ALA A 241 11.76 10.48 -18.61
N LYS A 242 10.99 10.22 -19.68
CA LYS A 242 11.27 10.79 -21.01
C LYS A 242 11.22 12.33 -21.00
N ALA A 243 10.22 12.92 -20.35
CA ALA A 243 10.11 14.38 -20.23
C ALA A 243 11.28 14.98 -19.43
N ALA A 244 11.81 14.24 -18.45
CA ALA A 244 12.97 14.62 -17.65
C ALA A 244 14.33 14.42 -18.37
N GLY A 245 14.34 13.87 -19.59
CA GLY A 245 15.59 13.52 -20.30
C GLY A 245 16.31 12.31 -19.71
N LEU A 246 15.62 11.48 -18.91
CA LEU A 246 16.15 10.24 -18.35
C LEU A 246 15.87 9.06 -19.28
N ASP A 247 16.67 8.00 -19.19
CA ASP A 247 16.40 6.74 -19.88
C ASP A 247 15.22 6.00 -19.21
N PRO A 248 14.05 5.87 -19.88
CA PRO A 248 12.91 5.20 -19.29
C PRO A 248 13.16 3.72 -18.97
N GLU A 249 14.04 3.04 -19.69
CA GLU A 249 14.36 1.63 -19.43
C GLU A 249 15.20 1.46 -18.17
N GLN A 250 16.23 2.29 -18.00
CA GLN A 250 17.03 2.32 -16.78
C GLN A 250 16.16 2.66 -15.55
N GLN A 251 15.29 3.66 -15.70
CA GLN A 251 14.37 4.05 -14.63
C GLN A 251 13.35 2.96 -14.29
N ALA A 252 12.85 2.23 -15.29
CA ALA A 252 11.97 1.08 -15.05
C ALA A 252 12.69 -0.05 -14.30
N ASP A 253 13.98 -0.30 -14.59
CA ASP A 253 14.79 -1.29 -13.88
C ASP A 253 14.94 -0.92 -12.39
N GLU A 254 15.27 0.33 -12.09
CA GLU A 254 15.40 0.81 -10.71
C GLU A 254 14.08 0.69 -9.94
N VAL A 255 12.98 1.13 -10.56
CA VAL A 255 11.65 1.10 -9.95
C VAL A 255 11.22 -0.32 -9.66
N VAL A 256 11.29 -1.23 -10.64
CA VAL A 256 10.81 -2.61 -10.44
C VAL A 256 11.69 -3.38 -9.46
N ALA A 257 13.01 -3.14 -9.46
CA ALA A 257 13.91 -3.74 -8.48
C ALA A 257 13.51 -3.35 -7.04
N ARG A 258 13.11 -2.09 -6.82
CA ARG A 258 12.57 -1.64 -5.53
C ARG A 258 11.20 -2.25 -5.24
N LEU A 259 10.29 -2.27 -6.22
CA LEU A 259 8.94 -2.80 -6.03
C LEU A 259 8.94 -4.27 -5.59
N LEU A 260 9.85 -5.09 -6.12
CA LEU A 260 9.97 -6.50 -5.73
C LEU A 260 10.39 -6.72 -4.27
N THR A 261 10.92 -5.70 -3.59
CA THR A 261 11.20 -5.77 -2.14
C THR A 261 9.95 -5.61 -1.28
N TYR A 262 8.81 -5.22 -1.88
CA TYR A 262 7.56 -4.96 -1.16
C TYR A 262 6.55 -6.08 -1.41
N PRO A 263 6.01 -6.73 -0.36
CA PRO A 263 4.98 -7.77 -0.50
C PRO A 263 3.74 -7.32 -1.27
N ALA A 264 3.41 -6.02 -1.22
CA ALA A 264 2.28 -5.44 -1.95
C ALA A 264 2.39 -5.58 -3.48
N MET A 265 3.60 -5.79 -4.03
CA MET A 265 3.79 -6.08 -5.45
C MET A 265 3.10 -7.37 -5.88
N GLY A 266 3.01 -8.38 -5.00
CA GLY A 266 2.29 -9.63 -5.28
C GLY A 266 0.82 -9.42 -5.65
N ARG A 267 0.19 -8.36 -5.12
CA ARG A 267 -1.20 -7.98 -5.41
C ARG A 267 -1.35 -7.03 -6.61
N ALA A 268 -0.30 -6.81 -7.40
CA ALA A 268 -0.38 -5.96 -8.58
C ALA A 268 -1.28 -6.60 -9.66
N HIS A 269 -2.02 -5.76 -10.38
CA HIS A 269 -2.80 -6.19 -11.54
C HIS A 269 -1.87 -6.75 -12.65
N PRO A 270 -2.30 -7.75 -13.46
CA PRO A 270 -1.45 -8.35 -14.50
C PRO A 270 -0.84 -7.35 -15.49
N THR A 271 -1.51 -6.23 -15.75
CA THR A 271 -0.97 -5.16 -16.61
C THR A 271 0.31 -4.53 -16.07
N VAL A 272 0.49 -4.48 -14.75
CA VAL A 272 1.71 -3.97 -14.11
C VAL A 272 2.87 -4.92 -14.38
N TRP A 273 2.65 -6.23 -14.18
CA TRP A 273 3.63 -7.27 -14.47
C TRP A 273 4.02 -7.27 -15.96
N LYS A 274 3.02 -7.15 -16.85
CA LYS A 274 3.25 -7.02 -18.29
C LYS A 274 4.09 -5.80 -18.64
N ALA A 275 3.81 -4.64 -18.03
CA ALA A 275 4.54 -3.41 -18.28
C ALA A 275 6.02 -3.51 -17.88
N TYR A 276 6.32 -4.17 -16.75
CA TYR A 276 7.69 -4.36 -16.28
C TYR A 276 8.37 -5.65 -16.76
N ARG A 277 7.69 -6.48 -17.57
CA ARG A 277 8.22 -7.80 -17.98
C ARG A 277 9.63 -7.75 -18.55
N ARG A 278 9.91 -6.76 -19.43
CA ARG A 278 11.25 -6.60 -20.04
C ARG A 278 12.32 -6.31 -18.99
N SER A 279 12.07 -5.36 -18.08
CA SER A 279 12.95 -5.06 -16.95
C SER A 279 13.16 -6.28 -16.06
N LEU A 280 12.10 -6.99 -15.69
CA LEU A 280 12.16 -8.17 -14.82
C LEU A 280 13.00 -9.30 -15.44
N VAL A 281 12.83 -9.57 -16.73
CA VAL A 281 13.63 -10.56 -17.46
C VAL A 281 15.10 -10.14 -17.51
N ARG A 282 15.37 -8.87 -17.85
CA ARG A 282 16.74 -8.34 -17.92
C ARG A 282 17.43 -8.39 -16.55
N LEU A 283 16.74 -8.02 -15.48
CA LEU A 283 17.26 -8.06 -14.11
C LEU A 283 17.48 -9.50 -13.64
N GLY A 284 16.53 -10.41 -13.84
CA GLY A 284 16.69 -11.81 -13.43
C GLY A 284 17.86 -12.52 -14.10
N ARG A 285 18.10 -12.25 -15.39
CA ARG A 285 19.24 -12.83 -16.14
C ARG A 285 20.60 -12.41 -15.60
N ARG A 286 20.71 -11.24 -14.93
CA ARG A 286 21.98 -10.70 -14.44
C ARG A 286 22.17 -10.81 -12.92
N ASP A 287 21.07 -10.95 -12.17
CA ASP A 287 21.09 -10.85 -10.72
C ASP A 287 20.32 -12.01 -10.06
N ALA A 288 21.05 -12.87 -9.36
CA ALA A 288 20.47 -14.01 -8.62
C ALA A 288 19.58 -13.56 -7.45
N ALA A 289 19.86 -12.41 -6.83
CA ALA A 289 18.99 -11.86 -5.79
C ALA A 289 17.63 -11.45 -6.36
N MET A 290 17.60 -10.97 -7.61
CA MET A 290 16.35 -10.67 -8.30
C MET A 290 15.51 -11.93 -8.54
N ARG A 291 16.15 -13.01 -8.99
CA ARG A 291 15.48 -14.30 -9.19
C ARG A 291 14.95 -14.87 -7.88
N ALA A 292 15.73 -14.80 -6.80
CA ALA A 292 15.28 -15.18 -5.47
C ALA A 292 14.03 -14.39 -5.04
N ARG A 293 13.99 -13.06 -5.27
CA ARG A 293 12.79 -12.25 -4.98
C ARG A 293 11.58 -12.62 -5.82
N LEU A 294 11.77 -12.95 -7.10
CA LEU A 294 10.69 -13.49 -7.92
C LEU A 294 10.16 -14.78 -7.31
N LEU A 295 11.01 -15.73 -6.93
CA LEU A 295 10.59 -17.00 -6.33
C LEU A 295 9.92 -16.83 -4.95
N GLU A 296 10.26 -15.79 -4.20
CA GLU A 296 9.59 -15.49 -2.93
C GLU A 296 8.13 -15.03 -3.10
N LEU A 297 7.80 -14.40 -4.23
CA LEU A 297 6.47 -13.87 -4.50
C LEU A 297 5.54 -14.91 -5.11
N ILE A 298 4.29 -14.93 -4.65
CA ILE A 298 3.18 -15.64 -5.28
C ILE A 298 2.16 -14.59 -5.70
N PRO A 299 1.99 -14.31 -7.00
CA PRO A 299 1.06 -13.30 -7.46
C PRO A 299 -0.38 -13.61 -7.08
N GLU A 300 -1.07 -12.63 -6.51
CA GLU A 300 -2.45 -12.72 -6.05
C GLU A 300 -3.21 -11.46 -6.52
N PRO A 301 -3.44 -11.34 -7.85
CA PRO A 301 -4.02 -10.14 -8.43
C PRO A 301 -5.47 -9.92 -7.98
N PRO A 302 -5.94 -8.66 -7.91
CA PRO A 302 -7.33 -8.36 -7.59
C PRO A 302 -8.25 -8.74 -8.76
N GLY A 303 -9.47 -9.16 -8.44
CA GLY A 303 -10.52 -9.45 -9.41
C GLY A 303 -10.91 -10.92 -9.44
N TYR A 304 -12.23 -11.19 -9.52
CA TYR A 304 -12.75 -12.55 -9.58
C TYR A 304 -12.26 -13.26 -10.84
N GLY A 305 -11.59 -14.41 -10.67
CA GLY A 305 -11.08 -15.24 -11.78
C GLY A 305 -9.89 -14.66 -12.55
N THR A 306 -9.18 -13.66 -11.99
CA THR A 306 -7.95 -13.17 -12.61
C THR A 306 -6.80 -14.14 -12.34
N ASP A 307 -6.40 -14.87 -13.38
CA ASP A 307 -5.32 -15.85 -13.31
C ASP A 307 -4.04 -15.29 -13.93
N MET A 308 -2.94 -15.38 -13.18
CA MET A 308 -1.61 -14.97 -13.64
C MET A 308 -0.63 -16.14 -13.72
N THR A 309 -1.08 -17.38 -13.49
CA THR A 309 -0.24 -18.60 -13.45
C THR A 309 0.66 -18.69 -14.68
N GLY A 310 0.08 -18.75 -15.89
CA GLY A 310 0.86 -18.91 -17.11
C GLY A 310 1.83 -17.75 -17.36
N GLN A 311 1.38 -16.50 -17.18
CA GLN A 311 2.22 -15.30 -17.35
C GLN A 311 3.38 -15.26 -16.33
N TRP A 312 3.13 -15.74 -15.11
CA TRP A 312 4.12 -15.82 -14.05
C TRP A 312 5.16 -16.90 -14.34
N LEU A 313 4.73 -18.11 -14.73
CA LEU A 313 5.64 -19.19 -15.10
C LEU A 313 6.51 -18.78 -16.30
N GLU A 314 5.94 -18.14 -17.31
CA GLU A 314 6.71 -17.59 -18.44
C GLU A 314 7.76 -16.56 -18.01
N LEU A 315 7.46 -15.74 -16.99
CA LEU A 315 8.41 -14.80 -16.44
C LEU A 315 9.53 -15.52 -15.68
N LEU A 316 9.20 -16.53 -14.87
CA LEU A 316 10.20 -17.32 -14.14
C LEU A 316 11.16 -18.03 -15.09
N GLU A 317 10.65 -18.62 -16.18
CA GLU A 317 11.49 -19.21 -17.24
C GLU A 317 12.38 -18.14 -17.91
N ALA A 318 11.77 -17.06 -18.40
CA ALA A 318 12.51 -16.06 -19.18
C ALA A 318 13.59 -15.32 -18.36
N SER A 319 13.37 -15.20 -17.05
CA SER A 319 14.30 -14.58 -16.09
C SER A 319 15.40 -15.54 -15.59
N GLY A 320 15.28 -16.85 -15.84
CA GLY A 320 16.17 -17.89 -15.30
C GLY A 320 15.85 -18.32 -13.87
N ALA A 321 14.76 -17.83 -13.27
CA ALA A 321 14.37 -18.20 -11.91
C ALA A 321 13.86 -19.65 -11.84
N ALA A 322 13.29 -20.16 -12.93
CA ALA A 322 12.94 -21.57 -13.05
C ALA A 322 14.18 -22.49 -12.98
N ASP A 323 15.30 -22.07 -13.56
CA ASP A 323 16.56 -22.84 -13.52
C ASP A 323 17.10 -22.93 -12.09
N ASP A 324 16.95 -21.88 -11.28
CA ASP A 324 17.32 -21.91 -9.86
C ASP A 324 16.46 -22.93 -9.07
N LEU A 325 15.17 -23.10 -9.40
CA LEU A 325 14.31 -24.13 -8.79
C LEU A 325 14.75 -25.55 -9.18
N VAL A 326 15.14 -25.76 -10.44
CA VAL A 326 15.60 -27.06 -10.95
C VAL A 326 16.98 -27.41 -10.37
N ALA A 327 17.86 -26.42 -10.19
CA ALA A 327 19.17 -26.60 -9.61
C ALA A 327 19.15 -26.77 -8.08
N ALA A 328 18.07 -26.36 -7.41
CA ALA A 328 17.94 -26.47 -5.96
C ALA A 328 17.99 -27.93 -5.50
N ARG A 329 19.08 -28.31 -4.85
CA ARG A 329 19.32 -29.64 -4.26
C ARG A 329 19.62 -29.52 -2.77
N GLU A 330 19.07 -30.43 -1.98
CA GLU A 330 19.43 -30.52 -0.56
C GLU A 330 20.92 -30.83 -0.38
N GLY A 331 21.58 -30.11 0.52
CA GLY A 331 22.97 -30.39 0.92
C GLY A 331 24.07 -30.02 -0.09
N GLY A 332 23.74 -29.38 -1.23
CA GLY A 332 24.73 -28.91 -2.20
C GLY A 332 25.48 -27.63 -1.78
N PRO A 333 26.65 -27.32 -2.35
CA PRO A 333 27.30 -26.02 -2.17
C PRO A 333 26.38 -24.91 -2.70
N GLY A 334 25.95 -23.98 -1.84
CA GLY A 334 24.91 -22.98 -2.17
C GLY A 334 23.50 -23.33 -1.69
N ALA A 335 23.32 -24.42 -0.94
CA ALA A 335 22.11 -24.72 -0.18
C ALA A 335 21.81 -23.56 0.80
N GLY A 336 21.00 -22.59 0.38
CA GLY A 336 20.74 -21.42 1.22
C GLY A 336 19.76 -20.37 0.72
N THR A 337 19.36 -20.35 -0.56
CA THR A 337 18.48 -19.27 -1.05
C THR A 337 17.14 -19.72 -1.61
N VAL A 338 17.05 -20.88 -2.26
CA VAL A 338 15.83 -21.35 -2.94
C VAL A 338 15.46 -22.75 -2.47
N ASP A 339 14.26 -22.92 -1.92
CA ASP A 339 13.70 -24.22 -1.55
C ASP A 339 12.59 -24.59 -2.53
N ALA A 340 12.91 -25.46 -3.50
CA ALA A 340 12.01 -25.93 -4.56
C ALA A 340 10.71 -26.55 -4.02
N LYS A 341 10.80 -27.35 -2.95
CA LYS A 341 9.64 -27.95 -2.28
C LYS A 341 8.72 -26.85 -1.74
N ARG A 342 9.28 -25.95 -0.93
CA ARG A 342 8.51 -24.88 -0.29
C ARG A 342 7.91 -23.92 -1.33
N TRP A 343 8.62 -23.66 -2.42
CA TRP A 343 8.08 -22.88 -3.53
C TRP A 343 6.87 -23.57 -4.15
N LEU A 344 6.98 -24.86 -4.50
CA LEU A 344 5.90 -25.62 -5.14
C LEU A 344 4.66 -25.66 -4.24
N GLU A 345 4.82 -25.98 -2.95
CA GLU A 345 3.72 -26.02 -1.98
C GLU A 345 3.00 -24.66 -1.88
N ARG A 346 3.77 -23.56 -1.80
CA ARG A 346 3.20 -22.20 -1.75
C ARG A 346 2.52 -21.80 -3.06
N PHE A 347 3.11 -22.16 -4.20
CA PHE A 347 2.57 -21.84 -5.52
C PHE A 347 1.25 -22.56 -5.76
N LEU A 348 1.18 -23.85 -5.45
CA LEU A 348 -0.05 -24.63 -5.54
C LEU A 348 -1.12 -24.10 -4.56
N ALA A 349 -0.73 -23.71 -3.34
CA ALA A 349 -1.65 -23.09 -2.39
C ALA A 349 -2.25 -21.77 -2.91
N GLY A 350 -1.43 -20.90 -3.51
CA GLY A 350 -1.88 -19.65 -4.11
C GLY A 350 -2.77 -19.84 -5.34
N ARG A 351 -2.46 -20.81 -6.21
CA ARG A 351 -3.34 -21.14 -7.35
C ARG A 351 -4.74 -21.57 -6.91
N ARG A 352 -4.85 -22.25 -5.77
CA ARG A 352 -6.13 -22.67 -5.19
C ARG A 352 -6.93 -21.53 -4.57
N SER A 353 -6.29 -20.51 -3.99
CA SER A 353 -7.01 -19.35 -3.43
C SER A 353 -7.70 -18.53 -4.53
N GLY A 354 -7.16 -18.56 -5.76
CA GLY A 354 -7.78 -18.02 -6.97
C GLY A 354 -8.99 -18.84 -7.43
N ARG A 355 -10.19 -18.48 -6.94
CA ARG A 355 -11.49 -19.17 -7.16
C ARG A 355 -12.00 -19.29 -8.63
N GLY A 356 -11.17 -19.00 -9.64
CA GLY A 356 -11.56 -19.11 -11.07
C GLY A 356 -10.75 -20.13 -11.89
N SER A 357 -9.56 -20.53 -11.42
CA SER A 357 -8.64 -21.44 -12.13
C SER A 357 -8.19 -22.63 -11.29
N SER A 358 -8.70 -22.75 -10.06
CA SER A 358 -8.35 -23.83 -9.14
C SER A 358 -8.62 -25.18 -9.79
N GLY A 359 -7.55 -25.92 -10.13
CA GLY A 359 -7.63 -27.27 -10.68
C GLY A 359 -7.49 -27.41 -12.20
N ARG A 360 -7.30 -26.31 -12.95
CA ARG A 360 -7.00 -26.42 -14.40
C ARG A 360 -5.54 -26.80 -14.64
N ARG A 361 -5.35 -27.71 -15.57
CA ARG A 361 -4.05 -28.18 -16.04
C ARG A 361 -3.24 -27.01 -16.61
N ASP A 362 -1.96 -26.96 -16.27
CA ASP A 362 -1.00 -26.01 -16.86
C ASP A 362 0.25 -26.76 -17.33
N ALA A 363 0.42 -26.87 -18.65
CA ALA A 363 1.54 -27.59 -19.26
C ALA A 363 2.92 -27.03 -18.88
N ARG A 364 3.03 -25.72 -18.62
CA ARG A 364 4.30 -25.10 -18.20
C ARG A 364 4.63 -25.51 -16.78
N LEU A 365 3.63 -25.53 -15.90
CA LEU A 365 3.82 -26.01 -14.54
C LEU A 365 4.23 -27.48 -14.51
N LEU A 366 3.55 -28.33 -15.30
CA LEU A 366 3.89 -29.75 -15.41
C LEU A 366 5.34 -29.94 -15.87
N SER A 367 5.74 -29.26 -16.96
CA SER A 367 7.11 -29.32 -17.48
C SER A 367 8.16 -28.78 -16.49
N LEU A 368 7.82 -27.77 -15.70
CA LEU A 368 8.69 -27.27 -14.64
C LEU A 368 8.85 -28.30 -13.52
N VAL A 369 7.75 -28.88 -13.04
CA VAL A 369 7.78 -29.88 -11.97
C VAL A 369 8.51 -31.15 -12.40
N GLU A 370 8.32 -31.61 -13.65
CA GLU A 370 9.08 -32.73 -14.22
C GLU A 370 10.61 -32.49 -14.14
N ARG A 371 11.07 -31.26 -14.43
CA ARG A 371 12.48 -30.89 -14.29
C ARG A 371 12.93 -30.76 -12.84
N MET A 372 12.02 -30.40 -11.92
CA MET A 372 12.32 -30.29 -10.48
C MET A 372 12.39 -31.64 -9.76
N VAL A 373 11.77 -32.71 -10.30
CA VAL A 373 11.71 -34.06 -9.69
C VAL A 373 13.06 -34.51 -9.07
N PRO A 374 14.22 -34.42 -9.76
CA PRO A 374 15.49 -34.85 -9.18
C PRO A 374 15.90 -34.11 -7.90
N GLY A 375 15.47 -32.85 -7.72
CA GLY A 375 15.72 -32.04 -6.52
C GLY A 375 14.66 -32.21 -5.42
N LEU A 376 13.52 -32.84 -5.75
CA LEU A 376 12.42 -33.14 -4.83
C LEU A 376 12.46 -34.58 -4.30
N ALA A 377 13.25 -35.46 -4.93
CA ALA A 377 13.36 -36.86 -4.54
C ALA A 377 13.69 -37.04 -3.05
N GLY A 378 12.93 -37.88 -2.36
CA GLY A 378 13.08 -38.15 -0.93
C GLY A 378 12.47 -37.11 0.03
N ARG A 379 11.91 -36.01 -0.48
CA ARG A 379 11.27 -34.95 0.33
C ARG A 379 9.73 -35.04 0.18
N PRO A 380 8.96 -35.22 1.27
CA PRO A 380 7.50 -35.23 1.19
C PRO A 380 6.94 -33.88 0.74
N VAL A 381 6.32 -33.79 -0.44
CA VAL A 381 5.72 -32.57 -0.99
C VAL A 381 4.21 -32.59 -0.76
N GLU A 382 3.66 -31.54 -0.13
CA GLU A 382 2.22 -31.37 0.00
C GLU A 382 1.61 -30.77 -1.28
N LEU A 383 0.90 -31.60 -2.05
CA LEU A 383 0.29 -31.15 -3.31
C LEU A 383 -1.04 -30.44 -3.09
N ALA A 384 -1.84 -30.86 -2.10
CA ALA A 384 -3.17 -30.30 -1.83
C ALA A 384 -3.65 -30.62 -0.40
N PRO A 385 -4.54 -29.79 0.18
CA PRO A 385 -5.10 -30.02 1.52
C PRO A 385 -6.10 -31.18 1.58
N GLY A 386 -6.52 -31.71 0.43
CA GLY A 386 -7.48 -32.81 0.32
C GLY A 386 -7.51 -33.41 -1.10
N PRO A 387 -7.95 -34.68 -1.26
CA PRO A 387 -7.94 -35.38 -2.55
C PRO A 387 -8.72 -34.68 -3.67
N TRP A 388 -9.83 -34.02 -3.33
CA TRP A 388 -10.63 -33.29 -4.31
C TRP A 388 -9.90 -32.09 -4.94
N ASN A 389 -8.88 -31.56 -4.26
CA ASN A 389 -8.18 -30.33 -4.66
C ASN A 389 -6.84 -30.61 -5.36
N VAL A 390 -6.49 -31.88 -5.58
CA VAL A 390 -5.20 -32.26 -6.16
C VAL A 390 -5.27 -32.20 -7.69
N GLU A 391 -4.28 -31.57 -8.30
CA GLU A 391 -4.09 -31.62 -9.75
C GLU A 391 -3.51 -33.00 -10.10
N LEU A 392 -4.31 -33.86 -10.73
CA LEU A 392 -3.98 -35.26 -10.98
C LEU A 392 -2.72 -35.44 -11.83
N ASP A 393 -2.52 -34.59 -12.84
CA ASP A 393 -1.32 -34.67 -13.68
C ASP A 393 -0.05 -34.33 -12.86
N LEU A 394 -0.11 -33.42 -11.90
CA LEU A 394 1.02 -33.12 -11.00
C LEU A 394 1.27 -34.25 -10.00
N LEU A 395 0.22 -34.88 -9.50
CA LEU A 395 0.32 -36.07 -8.66
C LEU A 395 1.04 -37.19 -9.41
N ASP A 396 0.64 -37.46 -10.66
CA ASP A 396 1.27 -38.48 -11.50
C ASP A 396 2.75 -38.18 -11.78
N VAL A 397 3.11 -36.93 -12.12
CA VAL A 397 4.52 -36.51 -12.30
C VAL A 397 5.35 -36.80 -11.06
N CYS A 398 4.85 -36.43 -9.88
CA CYS A 398 5.58 -36.61 -8.62
C CYS A 398 5.75 -38.09 -8.29
N LEU A 399 4.69 -38.89 -8.40
CA LEU A 399 4.71 -40.32 -8.11
C LEU A 399 5.61 -41.09 -9.10
N ALA A 400 5.49 -40.82 -10.40
CA ALA A 400 6.34 -41.40 -11.43
C ALA A 400 7.84 -41.05 -11.22
N GLY A 401 8.09 -39.86 -10.66
CA GLY A 401 9.42 -39.38 -10.30
C GLY A 401 9.96 -39.89 -8.96
N GLY A 402 9.20 -40.69 -8.21
CA GLY A 402 9.61 -41.17 -6.88
C GLY A 402 9.65 -40.08 -5.80
N VAL A 403 8.96 -38.96 -6.01
CA VAL A 403 8.81 -37.89 -5.01
C VAL A 403 7.75 -38.34 -4.00
N PRO A 404 8.07 -38.45 -2.69
CA PRO A 404 7.05 -38.72 -1.69
C PRO A 404 6.03 -37.58 -1.70
N VAL A 405 4.74 -37.89 -1.79
CA VAL A 405 3.66 -36.90 -1.83
C VAL A 405 2.78 -37.01 -0.61
N THR A 406 2.32 -35.88 -0.10
CA THR A 406 1.26 -35.82 0.91
C THR A 406 0.05 -35.11 0.32
N VAL A 407 -1.11 -35.70 0.54
CA VAL A 407 -2.42 -35.09 0.26
C VAL A 407 -3.14 -35.05 1.59
N GLY A 408 -3.56 -33.86 2.02
CA GLY A 408 -4.24 -33.69 3.31
C GLY A 408 -5.59 -34.42 3.39
N ASP A 409 -6.24 -34.33 4.55
CA ASP A 409 -7.51 -34.99 4.85
C ASP A 409 -8.67 -33.99 5.04
N ALA A 410 -8.50 -32.73 4.60
CA ALA A 410 -9.48 -31.67 4.82
C ALA A 410 -10.87 -32.10 4.32
N ARG A 411 -11.81 -32.22 5.26
CA ARG A 411 -13.15 -32.78 5.07
C ARG A 411 -13.91 -32.01 3.98
N GLY A 412 -14.17 -32.66 2.83
CA GLY A 412 -14.97 -32.09 1.75
C GLY A 412 -15.53 -33.11 0.76
N ALA A 413 -14.72 -34.06 0.30
CA ALA A 413 -15.17 -35.15 -0.57
C ALA A 413 -14.21 -36.34 -0.47
N ALA A 414 -14.75 -37.56 -0.53
CA ALA A 414 -13.94 -38.77 -0.64
C ALA A 414 -13.59 -39.01 -2.11
N GLY A 415 -12.30 -38.88 -2.47
CA GLY A 415 -11.79 -39.22 -3.80
C GLY A 415 -11.27 -38.03 -4.61
N PHE A 416 -10.59 -38.35 -5.71
CA PHE A 416 -10.04 -37.40 -6.67
C PHE A 416 -11.12 -36.89 -7.64
N ASP A 417 -11.01 -35.63 -8.08
CA ASP A 417 -11.91 -35.05 -9.10
C ASP A 417 -11.53 -35.49 -10.53
N VAL A 418 -11.75 -36.77 -10.82
CA VAL A 418 -11.45 -37.38 -12.13
C VAL A 418 -12.33 -36.79 -13.24
N ALA A 419 -13.56 -36.36 -12.90
CA ALA A 419 -14.49 -35.78 -13.86
C ALA A 419 -13.96 -34.45 -14.41
N SER A 420 -13.48 -33.54 -13.54
CA SER A 420 -12.84 -32.31 -13.99
C SER A 420 -11.57 -32.58 -14.79
N TRP A 421 -10.72 -33.52 -14.35
CA TRP A 421 -9.50 -33.87 -15.08
C TRP A 421 -9.78 -34.43 -16.49
N ALA A 422 -10.78 -35.30 -16.63
CA ALA A 422 -11.15 -35.89 -17.91
C ALA A 422 -11.80 -34.88 -18.87
N GLY A 423 -12.51 -33.89 -18.32
CA GLY A 423 -13.14 -32.81 -19.08
C GLY A 423 -12.22 -31.63 -19.41
N ASP A 424 -11.01 -31.56 -18.82
CA ASP A 424 -10.02 -30.54 -19.12
C ASP A 424 -9.32 -30.86 -20.46
N ASP A 425 -9.56 -30.01 -21.46
CA ASP A 425 -8.99 -30.08 -22.81
C ASP A 425 -7.65 -29.35 -22.96
N GLY A 426 -7.09 -28.83 -21.86
CA GLY A 426 -5.78 -28.18 -21.83
C GLY A 426 -4.61 -29.15 -22.09
N ASP A 427 -3.54 -28.61 -22.66
CA ASP A 427 -2.30 -29.34 -22.96
C ASP A 427 -1.64 -29.94 -21.72
N GLY A 428 -0.89 -31.03 -21.90
CA GLY A 428 -0.10 -31.67 -20.85
C GLY A 428 -0.80 -32.82 -20.11
N ARG A 429 -1.92 -33.32 -20.63
CA ARG A 429 -2.63 -34.46 -20.05
C ARG A 429 -1.71 -35.67 -19.94
N ARG A 430 -1.73 -36.34 -18.79
CA ARG A 430 -0.98 -37.57 -18.53
C ARG A 430 -1.90 -38.78 -18.49
N GLU A 431 -1.33 -39.98 -18.65
CA GLU A 431 -2.09 -41.25 -18.60
C GLU A 431 -2.43 -41.70 -17.17
N LEU A 432 -1.93 -40.99 -16.14
CA LEU A 432 -2.13 -41.27 -14.72
C LEU A 432 -1.66 -42.67 -14.26
N THR A 433 -0.67 -43.27 -14.95
CA THR A 433 -0.17 -44.62 -14.68
C THR A 433 0.47 -44.80 -13.30
N ALA A 434 0.97 -43.71 -12.68
CA ALA A 434 1.55 -43.76 -11.34
C ALA A 434 0.52 -43.50 -10.23
N VAL A 435 -0.69 -43.07 -10.60
CA VAL A 435 -1.83 -42.83 -9.70
C VAL A 435 -2.78 -44.03 -9.66
N ALA A 436 -2.93 -44.73 -10.79
CA ALA A 436 -3.70 -45.97 -10.95
C ALA A 436 -3.04 -47.15 -10.24
#